data_AF-A0A5J4P262-F1
#
_entry.id   AF-A0A5J4P262-F1
#
_cell.length_a   1.000
_cell.length_b   1.000
_cell.length_c   1.000
_cell.angle_alpha   90.00
_cell.angle_beta   90.00
_cell.angle_gamma   90.00
#
_symmetry.space_group_name_H-M   'P 1'
#
loop_
_entity.id
_entity.type
_entity.pdbx_description
1 polymer ?
#
loop_
_entity_poly.entity_id
_entity_poly.type
_entity_poly.pdbx_seq_one_letter_code
_entity_poly.pdbx_strand_id
1 'polypeptide(L)'
;MNSMRTTLYLHLLRDSEMLNTAPGGKCLRTLRATTNSCTGFTLRPVAGLLSSRDFLAGLAFRVFHSTQYMRHPSQPLYTPEPDVCHELIGHVPLLANTEFAQFAQEIGLASLGVCDSDIEKLATCFWFTVEFGLCRQENGIRAYGAGLLSSYGELQYCLTDEATKVPFEPSKTAVQPYPITQYQPVYFIAESFQSAKNKLRAFSRTLNRPFSVRYDPYTQSVDVIDSLETVTKVMKTIQSEVAVVQEAVNKMTPLKTRV
;
A
#
# COMPACT_ATOMS: atom_id res chain seq x y z
N MET A 1 -25.05 17.39 1.75
CA MET A 1 -25.58 16.01 1.82
C MET A 1 -25.64 15.44 0.42
N ASN A 2 -24.47 15.05 -0.13
CA ASN A 2 -24.37 14.42 -1.44
C ASN A 2 -23.86 12.99 -1.26
N SER A 3 -24.76 12.08 -1.61
CA SER A 3 -24.64 10.63 -1.65
C SER A 3 -23.42 10.17 -2.48
N MET A 4 -22.32 9.81 -1.82
CA MET A 4 -21.12 9.17 -2.37
C MET A 4 -21.42 7.72 -2.78
N ARG A 5 -22.16 7.56 -3.87
CA ARG A 5 -22.44 6.26 -4.50
C ARG A 5 -21.13 5.64 -5.01
N THR A 6 -20.83 4.44 -4.52
CA THR A 6 -20.13 3.38 -5.28
C THR A 6 -18.75 3.78 -5.81
N THR A 7 -17.90 4.33 -4.94
CA THR A 7 -16.76 5.14 -5.42
C THR A 7 -15.42 4.40 -5.51
N LEU A 8 -15.10 3.32 -4.81
CA LEU A 8 -13.69 2.84 -4.86
C LEU A 8 -13.29 2.20 -6.20
N TYR A 9 -14.07 1.25 -6.74
CA TYR A 9 -13.73 0.59 -8.02
C TYR A 9 -13.96 1.50 -9.23
N LEU A 10 -15.01 2.34 -9.19
CA LEU A 10 -15.31 3.30 -10.26
C LEU A 10 -14.58 4.65 -10.14
N HIS A 11 -13.96 5.02 -9.00
CA HIS A 11 -12.94 6.08 -8.99
C HIS A 11 -11.61 5.55 -9.50
N LEU A 12 -11.18 4.35 -9.09
CA LEU A 12 -9.99 3.72 -9.67
C LEU A 12 -10.13 3.52 -11.19
N LEU A 13 -11.36 3.30 -11.68
CA LEU A 13 -11.70 3.31 -13.11
C LEU A 13 -12.17 4.66 -13.66
N ARG A 14 -12.41 5.73 -12.88
CA ARG A 14 -12.50 7.11 -13.44
C ARG A 14 -11.10 7.66 -13.67
N ASP A 15 -10.17 7.24 -12.82
CA ASP A 15 -8.74 7.24 -13.09
C ASP A 15 -8.36 6.20 -14.17
N SER A 16 -9.30 5.51 -14.83
CA SER A 16 -8.97 4.77 -16.06
C SER A 16 -8.55 5.70 -17.19
N GLU A 17 -8.66 7.03 -17.08
CA GLU A 17 -7.89 7.94 -17.94
C GLU A 17 -6.36 7.77 -17.73
N MET A 18 -5.92 7.37 -16.54
CA MET A 18 -4.55 6.91 -16.30
C MET A 18 -4.21 5.58 -16.97
N LEU A 19 -5.19 4.78 -17.38
CA LEU A 19 -4.99 3.56 -18.17
C LEU A 19 -5.47 3.72 -19.62
N ASN A 20 -6.06 4.87 -20.00
CA ASN A 20 -6.60 5.11 -21.35
C ASN A 20 -5.51 4.83 -22.36
N THR A 21 -5.73 3.73 -23.08
CA THR A 21 -4.77 3.14 -24.00
C THR A 21 -4.78 3.98 -25.27
N ALA A 22 -3.87 4.95 -25.34
CA ALA A 22 -3.37 5.38 -26.64
C ALA A 22 -2.87 4.13 -27.39
N PRO A 23 -2.93 4.11 -28.74
CA PRO A 23 -2.43 2.98 -29.52
C PRO A 23 -0.93 2.79 -29.18
N GLY A 24 -0.60 1.69 -28.48
CA GLY A 24 0.77 1.40 -28.00
C GLY A 24 0.91 1.02 -26.53
N GLY A 25 -0.15 1.16 -25.71
CA GLY A 25 -0.11 0.85 -24.27
C GLY A 25 0.74 1.86 -23.47
N LYS A 26 0.53 1.95 -22.15
CA LYS A 26 1.36 2.84 -21.30
C LYS A 26 2.61 2.10 -20.84
N CYS A 27 3.78 2.64 -21.19
CA CYS A 27 5.06 2.16 -20.69
C CYS A 27 5.19 2.46 -19.17
N LEU A 28 5.98 1.66 -18.44
CA LEU A 28 6.30 1.90 -17.02
C LEU A 28 6.77 3.33 -16.72
N ARG A 29 7.43 4.01 -17.67
CA ARG A 29 7.83 5.42 -17.51
C ARG A 29 6.64 6.35 -17.29
N THR A 30 5.56 6.18 -18.05
CA THR A 30 4.36 7.01 -17.93
C THR A 30 3.65 6.74 -16.61
N LEU A 31 3.49 5.48 -16.24
CA LEU A 31 2.82 5.09 -14.99
C LEU A 31 3.63 5.49 -13.75
N ARG A 32 4.97 5.47 -13.84
CA ARG A 32 5.86 6.03 -12.83
C ARG A 32 5.61 7.53 -12.62
N ALA A 33 5.48 8.31 -13.69
CA ALA A 33 5.21 9.74 -13.57
C ALA A 33 3.85 9.99 -12.90
N THR A 34 2.84 9.21 -13.27
CA THR A 34 1.49 9.38 -12.74
C THR A 34 1.38 8.99 -11.27
N THR A 35 1.83 7.79 -10.88
CA THR A 35 1.85 7.36 -9.47
C THR A 35 2.66 8.31 -8.59
N ASN A 36 3.76 8.84 -9.11
CA ASN A 36 4.59 9.81 -8.39
C ASN A 36 3.85 11.13 -8.14
N SER A 37 3.14 11.66 -9.15
CA SER A 37 2.35 12.88 -8.98
C SER A 37 1.19 12.74 -7.98
N CYS A 38 0.65 11.53 -7.82
CA CYS A 38 -0.47 11.27 -6.91
C CYS A 38 -0.02 11.02 -5.46
N THR A 39 1.00 10.19 -5.26
CA THR A 39 1.37 9.69 -3.92
C THR A 39 2.87 9.69 -3.64
N GLY A 40 3.69 10.11 -4.59
CA GLY A 40 5.15 10.01 -4.51
C GLY A 40 5.69 8.59 -4.76
N PHE A 41 4.83 7.58 -4.98
CA PHE A 41 5.29 6.26 -5.37
C PHE A 41 5.94 6.25 -6.75
N THR A 42 6.90 5.36 -6.95
CA THR A 42 7.56 5.14 -8.24
C THR A 42 7.69 3.66 -8.54
N LEU A 43 7.62 3.32 -9.82
CA LEU A 43 7.85 1.97 -10.31
C LEU A 43 9.33 1.81 -10.69
N ARG A 44 9.96 0.74 -10.22
CA ARG A 44 11.33 0.35 -10.59
C ARG A 44 11.28 -1.01 -11.31
N PRO A 45 11.80 -1.10 -12.55
CA PRO A 45 11.88 -2.38 -13.24
C PRO A 45 12.70 -3.40 -12.45
N VAL A 46 12.21 -4.63 -12.39
CA VAL A 46 12.94 -5.78 -11.85
C VAL A 46 12.84 -6.98 -12.80
N ALA A 47 13.90 -7.78 -12.87
CA ALA A 47 13.96 -8.93 -13.76
C ALA A 47 13.11 -10.13 -13.28
N GLY A 48 12.78 -10.19 -12.00
CA GLY A 48 12.06 -11.30 -11.38
C GLY A 48 11.81 -11.06 -9.89
N LEU A 49 11.53 -12.13 -9.16
CA LEU A 49 11.22 -12.08 -7.74
C LEU A 49 12.44 -11.64 -6.91
N LEU A 50 12.24 -10.63 -6.06
CA LEU A 50 13.21 -10.21 -5.05
C LEU A 50 13.03 -11.00 -3.76
N SER A 51 14.05 -10.97 -2.89
CA SER A 51 13.86 -11.37 -1.50
C SER A 51 12.77 -10.51 -0.85
N SER A 52 12.02 -11.07 0.09
CA SER A 52 10.99 -10.30 0.83
C SER A 52 11.61 -9.07 1.51
N ARG A 53 12.84 -9.18 2.01
CA ARG A 53 13.56 -8.08 2.64
C ARG A 53 13.80 -6.92 1.65
N ASP A 54 14.31 -7.21 0.46
CA ASP A 54 14.63 -6.18 -0.53
C ASP A 54 13.36 -5.56 -1.13
N PHE A 55 12.34 -6.38 -1.39
CA PHE A 55 11.07 -5.89 -1.90
C PHE A 55 10.40 -4.94 -0.90
N LEU A 56 10.26 -5.36 0.37
CA LEU A 56 9.65 -4.54 1.41
C LEU A 56 10.49 -3.29 1.71
N ALA A 57 11.82 -3.38 1.68
CA ALA A 57 12.68 -2.20 1.80
C ALA A 57 12.39 -1.17 0.71
N GLY A 58 12.12 -1.59 -0.54
CA GLY A 58 11.66 -0.70 -1.60
C GLY A 58 10.40 0.10 -1.22
N LEU A 59 9.41 -0.57 -0.64
CA LEU A 59 8.15 0.08 -0.22
C LEU A 59 8.40 1.20 0.81
N ALA A 60 9.41 1.06 1.68
CA ALA A 60 9.77 2.09 2.66
C ALA A 60 10.11 3.43 1.99
N PHE A 61 10.70 3.38 0.79
CA PHE A 61 11.08 4.53 -0.03
C PHE A 61 10.03 4.90 -1.08
N ARG A 62 8.82 4.35 -0.98
CA ARG A 62 7.77 4.47 -2.01
C ARG A 62 8.25 3.99 -3.38
N VAL A 63 9.07 2.94 -3.41
CA VAL A 63 9.52 2.29 -4.63
C VAL A 63 8.87 0.92 -4.73
N PHE A 64 8.04 0.74 -5.73
CA PHE A 64 7.44 -0.55 -6.04
C PHE A 64 8.22 -1.22 -7.17
N HIS A 65 8.77 -2.41 -6.91
CA HIS A 65 9.51 -3.18 -7.91
C HIS A 65 8.51 -3.91 -8.80
N SER A 66 8.56 -3.66 -10.10
CA SER A 66 7.56 -4.13 -11.07
C SER A 66 8.25 -4.87 -12.21
N THR A 67 7.73 -6.05 -12.55
CA THR A 67 8.19 -6.82 -13.71
C THR A 67 7.74 -6.18 -15.02
N GLN A 68 8.40 -6.57 -16.12
CA GLN A 68 8.09 -6.06 -17.48
C GLN A 68 7.66 -7.14 -18.47
N TYR A 69 7.87 -8.41 -18.14
CA TYR A 69 7.48 -9.51 -19.00
C TYR A 69 5.95 -9.70 -18.93
N MET A 70 5.37 -10.27 -19.99
CA MET A 70 3.98 -10.71 -20.00
C MET A 70 3.92 -12.22 -19.81
N ARG A 71 2.84 -12.71 -19.19
CA ARG A 71 2.54 -14.14 -19.08
C ARG A 71 2.44 -14.81 -20.46
N HIS A 72 2.62 -16.13 -20.48
CA HIS A 72 2.55 -16.90 -21.71
C HIS A 72 1.12 -16.87 -22.31
N PRO A 73 0.95 -16.63 -23.62
CA PRO A 73 -0.37 -16.42 -24.22
C PRO A 73 -1.27 -17.67 -24.22
N SER A 74 -0.75 -18.86 -23.97
CA SER A 74 -1.56 -20.09 -23.84
C SER A 74 -2.38 -20.15 -22.54
N GLN A 75 -2.02 -19.36 -21.53
CA GLN A 75 -2.73 -19.28 -20.25
C GLN A 75 -2.96 -17.81 -19.86
N PRO A 76 -3.77 -17.05 -20.61
CA PRO A 76 -3.93 -15.62 -20.38
C PRO A 76 -4.65 -15.30 -19.05
N LEU A 77 -5.46 -16.24 -18.54
CA LEU A 77 -6.27 -16.06 -17.33
C LEU A 77 -5.56 -16.44 -16.03
N TYR A 78 -4.34 -16.97 -16.10
CA TYR A 78 -3.59 -17.42 -14.93
C TYR A 78 -2.07 -17.28 -15.16
N THR A 79 -1.36 -16.81 -14.14
CA THR A 79 0.10 -16.86 -14.10
C THR A 79 0.55 -17.08 -12.66
N PRO A 80 1.48 -18.01 -12.39
CA PRO A 80 2.05 -18.18 -11.06
C PRO A 80 3.03 -17.06 -10.69
N GLU A 81 3.60 -16.38 -11.69
CA GLU A 81 4.56 -15.30 -11.51
C GLU A 81 3.90 -13.94 -11.80
N PRO A 82 4.25 -12.87 -11.05
CA PRO A 82 3.67 -11.54 -11.23
C PRO A 82 4.20 -10.93 -12.53
N ASP A 83 3.43 -11.09 -13.61
CA ASP A 83 3.72 -10.45 -14.89
C ASP A 83 3.25 -8.98 -14.91
N VAL A 84 3.62 -8.22 -15.93
CA VAL A 84 3.28 -6.80 -16.02
C VAL A 84 1.77 -6.54 -15.96
N CYS A 85 0.92 -7.47 -16.44
CA CYS A 85 -0.53 -7.33 -16.31
C CYS A 85 -0.99 -7.31 -14.84
N HIS A 86 -0.43 -8.19 -14.01
CA HIS A 86 -0.67 -8.19 -12.57
C HIS A 86 -0.24 -6.87 -11.93
N GLU A 87 0.93 -6.36 -12.29
CA GLU A 87 1.45 -5.11 -11.75
C GLU A 87 0.56 -3.91 -12.10
N LEU A 88 0.19 -3.79 -13.38
CA LEU A 88 -0.51 -2.62 -13.89
C LEU A 88 -1.99 -2.58 -13.53
N ILE A 89 -2.64 -3.74 -13.46
CA ILE A 89 -4.08 -3.84 -13.17
C ILE A 89 -4.30 -3.96 -11.65
N GLY A 90 -3.44 -4.72 -10.97
CA GLY A 90 -3.58 -5.01 -9.54
C GLY A 90 -3.01 -3.89 -8.66
N HIS A 91 -1.73 -3.57 -8.81
CA HIS A 91 -1.03 -2.68 -7.87
C HIS A 91 -1.15 -1.19 -8.21
N VAL A 92 -0.86 -0.81 -9.46
CA VAL A 92 -0.71 0.59 -9.86
C VAL A 92 -1.91 1.47 -9.49
N PRO A 93 -3.18 1.06 -9.69
CA PRO A 93 -4.33 1.88 -9.32
C PRO A 93 -4.37 2.18 -7.82
N LEU A 94 -4.03 1.21 -6.98
CA LEU A 94 -4.04 1.39 -5.53
C LEU A 94 -2.85 2.20 -5.04
N LEU A 95 -1.69 2.09 -5.69
CA LEU A 95 -0.55 2.95 -5.37
C LEU A 95 -0.79 4.43 -5.70
N ALA A 96 -1.78 4.74 -6.55
CA ALA A 96 -2.25 6.11 -6.78
C ALA A 96 -3.20 6.62 -5.67
N ASN A 97 -3.71 5.74 -4.79
CA ASN A 97 -4.51 6.14 -3.63
C ASN A 97 -3.61 6.50 -2.43
N THR A 98 -3.79 7.71 -1.86
CA THR A 98 -2.93 8.21 -0.78
C THR A 98 -2.97 7.35 0.49
N GLU A 99 -4.14 6.87 0.91
CA GLU A 99 -4.25 6.06 2.14
C GLU A 99 -3.59 4.70 1.96
N PHE A 100 -3.81 4.07 0.81
CA PHE A 100 -3.19 2.79 0.47
C PHE A 100 -1.67 2.93 0.32
N ALA A 101 -1.20 3.95 -0.38
CA ALA A 101 0.24 4.22 -0.53
C ALA A 101 0.92 4.40 0.83
N GLN A 102 0.29 5.11 1.77
CA GLN A 102 0.80 5.23 3.13
C GLN A 102 0.79 3.88 3.88
N PHE A 103 -0.24 3.06 3.70
CA PHE A 103 -0.29 1.72 4.26
C PHE A 103 0.82 0.81 3.71
N ALA A 104 1.03 0.78 2.40
CA ALA A 104 2.09 0.00 1.76
C ALA A 104 3.48 0.47 2.22
N GLN A 105 3.70 1.79 2.31
CA GLN A 105 4.94 2.34 2.84
C GLN A 105 5.17 1.95 4.31
N GLU A 106 4.10 1.87 5.11
CA GLU A 106 4.19 1.48 6.53
C GLU A 106 4.71 0.04 6.69
N ILE A 107 4.31 -0.89 5.81
CA ILE A 107 4.87 -2.26 5.79
C ILE A 107 6.38 -2.19 5.53
N GLY A 108 6.81 -1.39 4.55
CA GLY A 108 8.22 -1.24 4.24
C GLY A 108 9.03 -0.59 5.37
N LEU A 109 8.51 0.45 6.03
CA LEU A 109 9.19 1.08 7.16
C LEU A 109 9.30 0.13 8.36
N ALA A 110 8.31 -0.73 8.58
CA ALA A 110 8.36 -1.77 9.60
C ALA A 110 9.42 -2.84 9.31
N SER A 111 9.77 -3.09 8.04
CA SER A 111 10.73 -4.11 7.64
C SER A 111 12.20 -3.68 7.81
N LEU A 112 12.49 -2.39 7.93
CA LEU A 112 13.85 -1.89 8.05
C LEU A 112 14.46 -2.29 9.39
N GLY A 113 15.56 -3.06 9.35
CA GLY A 113 16.38 -3.41 10.51
C GLY A 113 15.84 -4.52 11.42
N VAL A 114 14.77 -5.23 11.01
CA VAL A 114 14.24 -6.39 11.76
C VAL A 114 14.89 -7.70 11.29
N CYS A 115 14.82 -8.75 12.11
CA CYS A 115 15.32 -10.09 11.77
C CYS A 115 14.46 -10.79 10.70
N ASP A 116 14.97 -11.86 10.10
CA ASP A 116 14.29 -12.55 8.99
C ASP A 116 12.92 -13.13 9.38
N SER A 117 12.77 -13.63 10.60
CA SER A 117 11.48 -14.14 11.07
C SER A 117 10.42 -13.03 11.20
N ASP A 118 10.83 -11.79 11.49
CA ASP A 118 9.92 -10.64 11.47
C ASP A 118 9.69 -10.12 10.04
N ILE A 119 10.64 -10.29 9.11
CA ILE A 119 10.42 -10.06 7.67
C ILE A 119 9.35 -11.01 7.14
N GLU A 120 9.41 -12.30 7.47
CA GLU A 120 8.42 -13.29 7.04
C GLU A 120 7.00 -12.94 7.54
N LYS A 121 6.88 -12.49 8.79
CA LYS A 121 5.62 -11.98 9.35
C LYS A 121 5.06 -10.78 8.58
N LEU A 122 5.94 -9.82 8.24
CA LEU A 122 5.55 -8.64 7.47
C LEU A 122 5.22 -8.99 6.01
N ALA A 123 5.94 -9.93 5.40
CA ALA A 123 5.64 -10.46 4.07
C ALA A 123 4.30 -11.20 4.04
N THR A 124 3.97 -11.94 5.10
CA THR A 124 2.65 -12.59 5.26
C THR A 124 1.54 -11.54 5.43
N CYS A 125 1.79 -10.46 6.17
CA CYS A 125 0.85 -9.34 6.24
C CYS A 125 0.68 -8.67 4.88
N PHE A 126 1.75 -8.47 4.13
CA PHE A 126 1.71 -7.96 2.75
C PHE A 126 0.86 -8.87 1.85
N TRP A 127 1.08 -10.18 1.89
CA TRP A 127 0.31 -11.17 1.14
C TRP A 127 -1.19 -11.06 1.42
N PHE A 128 -1.60 -11.12 2.68
CA PHE A 128 -3.02 -11.06 3.04
C PHE A 128 -3.66 -9.67 2.99
N THR A 129 -2.90 -8.65 2.60
CA THR A 129 -3.41 -7.28 2.44
C THR A 129 -3.18 -6.78 1.02
N VAL A 130 -1.96 -6.44 0.65
CA VAL A 130 -1.63 -5.88 -0.65
C VAL A 130 -1.90 -6.87 -1.79
N GLU A 131 -1.69 -8.18 -1.60
CA GLU A 131 -1.96 -9.20 -2.64
C GLU A 131 -3.39 -9.74 -2.61
N PHE A 132 -3.93 -10.09 -1.43
CA PHE A 132 -5.21 -10.80 -1.30
C PHE A 132 -6.17 -10.15 -0.29
N GLY A 133 -6.02 -8.86 -0.02
CA GLY A 133 -6.85 -8.14 0.94
C GLY A 133 -8.25 -7.80 0.44
N LEU A 134 -9.20 -7.81 1.38
CA LEU A 134 -10.56 -7.31 1.22
C LEU A 134 -10.76 -6.07 2.10
N CYS A 135 -11.66 -5.17 1.71
CA CYS A 135 -12.03 -4.01 2.50
C CYS A 135 -13.53 -3.91 2.69
N ARG A 136 -13.96 -3.36 3.84
CA ARG A 136 -15.36 -3.00 4.06
C ARG A 136 -15.65 -1.63 3.43
N GLN A 137 -16.78 -1.54 2.73
CA GLN A 137 -17.33 -0.29 2.21
C GLN A 137 -18.81 -0.19 2.57
N GLU A 138 -19.42 0.98 2.34
CA GLU A 138 -20.85 1.22 2.61
C GLU A 138 -21.74 0.13 1.98
N ASN A 139 -21.39 -0.34 0.78
CA ASN A 139 -22.15 -1.34 0.02
C ASN A 139 -21.62 -2.78 0.19
N GLY A 140 -20.98 -3.08 1.31
CA GLY A 140 -20.46 -4.41 1.65
C GLY A 140 -18.96 -4.60 1.41
N ILE A 141 -18.52 -5.85 1.36
CA ILE A 141 -17.10 -6.21 1.21
C ILE A 141 -16.67 -6.05 -0.25
N ARG A 142 -15.45 -5.54 -0.48
CA ARG A 142 -14.84 -5.38 -1.81
C ARG A 142 -13.40 -5.86 -1.81
N ALA A 143 -12.96 -6.46 -2.92
CA ALA A 143 -11.57 -6.80 -3.12
C ALA A 143 -10.73 -5.56 -3.40
N TYR A 144 -9.51 -5.55 -2.86
CA TYR A 144 -8.48 -4.60 -3.26
C TYR A 144 -7.12 -5.29 -3.50
N GLY A 145 -6.89 -6.51 -2.99
CA GLY A 145 -5.63 -7.21 -3.23
C GLY A 145 -5.29 -7.35 -4.72
N ALA A 146 -4.04 -7.08 -5.10
CA ALA A 146 -3.59 -7.12 -6.49
C ALA A 146 -3.71 -8.50 -7.14
N GLY A 147 -3.42 -9.57 -6.38
CA GLY A 147 -3.66 -10.96 -6.78
C GLY A 147 -5.14 -11.22 -7.09
N LEU A 148 -6.06 -10.64 -6.31
CA LEU A 148 -7.50 -10.72 -6.60
C LEU A 148 -7.86 -9.92 -7.85
N LEU A 149 -7.42 -8.66 -7.95
CA LEU A 149 -7.78 -7.77 -9.05
C LEU A 149 -7.25 -8.22 -10.41
N SER A 150 -6.18 -9.02 -10.43
CA SER A 150 -5.55 -9.56 -11.63
C SER A 150 -5.93 -11.02 -11.95
N SER A 151 -6.73 -11.67 -11.08
CA SER A 151 -7.20 -13.05 -11.22
C SER A 151 -8.72 -13.09 -11.36
N TYR A 152 -9.21 -13.35 -12.56
CA TYR A 152 -10.65 -13.35 -12.84
C TYR A 152 -11.44 -14.30 -11.93
N GLY A 153 -10.96 -15.55 -11.80
CA GLY A 153 -11.67 -16.57 -11.01
C GLY A 153 -11.61 -16.30 -9.51
N GLU A 154 -10.45 -15.89 -8.99
CA GLU A 154 -10.31 -15.65 -7.55
C GLU A 154 -11.01 -14.37 -7.09
N LEU A 155 -11.11 -13.36 -7.95
CA LEU A 155 -11.92 -12.16 -7.70
C LEU A 155 -13.39 -12.52 -7.46
N GLN A 156 -13.93 -13.45 -8.24
CA GLN A 156 -15.31 -13.92 -8.06
C GLN A 156 -15.45 -14.75 -6.79
N TYR A 157 -14.54 -15.72 -6.60
CA TYR A 157 -14.56 -16.61 -5.44
C TYR A 157 -14.44 -15.86 -4.11
N CYS A 158 -13.51 -14.91 -3.98
CA CYS A 158 -13.25 -14.21 -2.72
C CYS A 158 -14.44 -13.40 -2.18
N LEU A 159 -15.50 -13.20 -2.98
CA LEU A 159 -16.72 -12.49 -2.61
C LEU A 159 -17.93 -13.41 -2.37
N THR A 160 -17.81 -14.72 -2.60
CA THR A 160 -18.89 -15.70 -2.35
C THR A 160 -19.00 -16.05 -0.86
N ASP A 161 -20.12 -16.63 -0.43
CA ASP A 161 -20.28 -17.07 0.97
C ASP A 161 -19.40 -18.28 1.35
N GLU A 162 -18.87 -19.01 0.36
CA GLU A 162 -17.96 -20.15 0.57
C GLU A 162 -16.56 -19.69 1.03
N ALA A 163 -16.11 -18.51 0.58
CA ALA A 163 -14.82 -17.97 0.97
C ALA A 163 -14.82 -17.52 2.44
N THR A 164 -13.89 -18.06 3.23
CA THR A 164 -13.72 -17.66 4.64
C THR A 164 -13.14 -16.26 4.70
N LYS A 165 -13.82 -15.34 5.39
CA LYS A 165 -13.39 -13.94 5.55
C LYS A 165 -13.35 -13.57 7.02
N VAL A 166 -12.24 -13.03 7.48
CA VAL A 166 -12.02 -12.64 8.87
C VAL A 166 -11.49 -11.21 8.98
N PRO A 167 -11.66 -10.51 10.10
CA PRO A 167 -11.08 -9.17 10.27
C PRO A 167 -9.55 -9.18 10.18
N PHE A 168 -8.98 -8.18 9.52
CA PHE A 168 -7.54 -7.98 9.48
C PHE A 168 -6.99 -7.65 10.88
N GLU A 169 -6.17 -8.55 11.41
CA GLU A 169 -5.48 -8.43 12.68
C GLU A 169 -4.01 -8.85 12.48
N PRO A 170 -3.05 -7.90 12.37
CA PRO A 170 -1.68 -8.22 11.96
C PRO A 170 -1.02 -9.33 12.78
N SER A 171 -1.26 -9.41 14.09
CA SER A 171 -0.69 -10.46 14.94
C SER A 171 -1.17 -11.87 14.59
N LYS A 172 -2.40 -12.01 14.07
CA LYS A 172 -2.96 -13.28 13.59
C LYS A 172 -2.61 -13.51 12.13
N THR A 173 -2.71 -12.47 11.31
CA THR A 173 -2.42 -12.52 9.88
C THR A 173 -0.96 -12.90 9.63
N ALA A 174 -0.02 -12.34 10.38
CA ALA A 174 1.42 -12.56 10.22
C ALA A 174 1.89 -14.02 10.36
N VAL A 175 1.07 -14.88 10.96
CA VAL A 175 1.38 -16.30 11.19
C VAL A 175 0.44 -17.24 10.42
N GLN A 176 -0.43 -16.70 9.57
CA GLN A 176 -1.37 -17.47 8.78
C GLN A 176 -0.63 -18.17 7.62
N PRO A 177 -0.65 -19.52 7.52
CA PRO A 177 -0.12 -20.21 6.36
C PRO A 177 -0.96 -19.95 5.11
N TYR A 178 -0.33 -19.91 3.93
CA TYR A 178 -1.00 -19.71 2.66
C TYR A 178 -0.42 -20.58 1.53
N PRO A 179 -1.26 -21.06 0.59
CA PRO A 179 -0.81 -21.64 -0.66
C PRO A 179 -0.47 -20.55 -1.69
N ILE A 180 0.49 -20.83 -2.56
CA ILE A 180 0.87 -19.94 -3.68
C ILE A 180 0.26 -20.35 -5.03
N THR A 181 -0.28 -21.57 -5.13
CA THR A 181 -0.79 -22.16 -6.40
C THR A 181 -2.29 -22.44 -6.39
N GLN A 182 -2.98 -22.10 -5.30
CA GLN A 182 -4.41 -22.35 -5.09
C GLN A 182 -5.07 -21.09 -4.55
N TYR A 183 -6.40 -21.02 -4.62
CA TYR A 183 -7.15 -19.93 -4.01
C TYR A 183 -6.91 -19.88 -2.50
N GLN A 184 -6.91 -18.67 -1.96
CA GLN A 184 -6.60 -18.48 -0.55
C GLN A 184 -7.68 -19.12 0.33
N PRO A 185 -7.27 -19.87 1.38
CA PRO A 185 -8.21 -20.52 2.29
C PRO A 185 -8.94 -19.52 3.19
N VAL A 186 -8.35 -18.34 3.40
CA VAL A 186 -8.90 -17.25 4.21
C VAL A 186 -8.51 -15.91 3.62
N TYR A 187 -9.44 -14.96 3.66
CA TYR A 187 -9.22 -13.57 3.26
C TYR A 187 -9.38 -12.65 4.47
N PHE A 188 -8.56 -11.61 4.55
CA PHE A 188 -8.61 -10.64 5.66
C PHE A 188 -9.29 -9.34 5.23
N ILE A 189 -10.23 -8.87 6.04
CA ILE A 189 -11.02 -7.67 5.80
C ILE A 189 -10.44 -6.50 6.60
N ALA A 190 -9.92 -5.49 5.89
CA ALA A 190 -9.63 -4.19 6.45
C ALA A 190 -10.93 -3.36 6.57
N GLU A 191 -11.16 -2.77 7.75
CA GLU A 191 -12.30 -1.85 7.94
C GLU A 191 -12.11 -0.53 7.17
N SER A 192 -10.85 -0.08 7.03
CA SER A 192 -10.42 0.98 6.13
C SER A 192 -8.90 0.90 5.97
N PHE A 193 -8.31 1.56 4.96
CA PHE A 193 -6.85 1.60 4.82
C PHE A 193 -6.19 2.34 5.99
N GLN A 194 -6.83 3.39 6.51
CA GLN A 194 -6.37 4.08 7.72
C GLN A 194 -6.40 3.16 8.95
N SER A 195 -7.43 2.32 9.10
CA SER A 195 -7.52 1.32 10.17
C SER A 195 -6.42 0.25 10.03
N ALA A 196 -6.24 -0.29 8.82
CA ALA A 196 -5.18 -1.27 8.54
C ALA A 196 -3.78 -0.72 8.85
N LYS A 197 -3.50 0.52 8.44
CA LYS A 197 -2.25 1.23 8.75
C LYS A 197 -2.04 1.41 10.26
N ASN A 198 -3.09 1.79 11.00
CA ASN A 198 -2.99 1.94 12.46
C ASN A 198 -2.73 0.61 13.17
N LYS A 199 -3.40 -0.48 12.75
CA LYS A 199 -3.14 -1.81 13.29
C LYS A 199 -1.73 -2.28 12.99
N LEU A 200 -1.25 -2.07 11.77
CA LEU A 200 0.11 -2.42 11.38
C LEU A 200 1.17 -1.63 12.17
N ARG A 201 0.93 -0.33 12.42
CA ARG A 201 1.76 0.49 13.32
C ARG A 201 1.81 -0.04 14.74
N ALA A 202 0.68 -0.52 15.26
CA ALA A 202 0.64 -1.11 16.59
C ALA A 202 1.43 -2.43 16.62
N PHE A 203 1.30 -3.24 15.57
CA PHE A 203 2.04 -4.49 15.41
C PHE A 203 3.54 -4.27 15.25
N SER A 204 3.98 -3.27 14.47
CA SER A 204 5.41 -3.00 14.24
C SER A 204 6.16 -2.64 15.53
N ARG A 205 5.47 -2.09 16.53
CA ARG A 205 6.03 -1.83 17.87
C ARG A 205 6.32 -3.09 18.68
N THR A 206 5.74 -4.23 18.30
CA THR A 206 6.00 -5.53 18.93
C THR A 206 7.20 -6.26 18.33
N LEU A 207 7.72 -5.78 17.20
CA LEU A 207 8.88 -6.36 16.53
C LEU A 207 10.15 -5.96 17.29
N ASN A 208 11.16 -6.84 17.27
CA ASN A 208 12.40 -6.57 17.98
C ASN A 208 13.30 -5.64 17.16
N ARG A 209 13.29 -4.34 17.49
CA ARG A 209 14.15 -3.33 16.85
C ARG A 209 14.57 -2.26 17.87
N PRO A 210 15.87 -1.99 18.05
CA PRO A 210 16.36 -1.05 19.07
C PRO A 210 16.21 0.43 18.69
N PHE A 211 15.61 0.73 17.53
CA PHE A 211 15.42 2.07 17.02
C PHE A 211 14.08 2.19 16.27
N SER A 212 13.65 3.45 16.07
CA SER A 212 12.54 3.78 15.18
C SER A 212 13.06 4.39 13.88
N VAL A 213 12.21 4.45 12.86
CA VAL A 213 12.55 5.03 11.56
C VAL A 213 11.51 6.06 11.15
N ARG A 214 11.93 7.11 10.46
CA ARG A 214 11.08 8.11 9.82
C ARG A 214 11.53 8.31 8.39
N TYR A 215 10.60 8.27 7.45
CA TYR A 215 10.88 8.64 6.07
C TYR A 215 10.94 10.16 5.92
N ASP A 216 12.00 10.68 5.32
CA ASP A 216 12.12 12.06 4.88
C ASP A 216 11.77 12.15 3.38
N PRO A 217 10.63 12.75 3.01
CA PRO A 217 10.22 12.85 1.62
C PRO A 217 11.03 13.86 0.80
N TYR A 218 11.74 14.80 1.43
CA TYR A 218 12.52 15.83 0.72
C TYR A 218 13.83 15.26 0.17
N THR A 219 14.53 14.48 0.99
CA THR A 219 15.79 13.83 0.63
C THR A 219 15.60 12.39 0.15
N GLN A 220 14.36 11.86 0.23
CA GLN A 220 14.03 10.47 -0.05
C GLN A 220 14.89 9.49 0.76
N SER A 221 15.15 9.83 2.02
CA SER A 221 15.98 9.04 2.94
C SER A 221 15.18 8.56 4.15
N VAL A 222 15.80 7.70 4.96
CA VAL A 222 15.24 7.26 6.24
C VAL A 222 16.09 7.80 7.37
N ASP A 223 15.50 8.61 8.23
CA ASP A 223 16.07 9.00 9.52
C ASP A 223 15.95 7.81 10.49
N VAL A 224 17.07 7.39 11.06
CA VAL A 224 17.11 6.45 12.18
C VAL A 224 16.97 7.26 13.48
N ILE A 225 16.00 6.89 14.31
CA ILE A 225 15.70 7.54 15.58
C ILE A 225 16.08 6.57 16.71
N ASP A 226 17.28 6.78 17.24
CA ASP A 226 17.97 5.93 18.21
C ASP A 226 18.59 6.70 19.40
N SER A 227 18.50 8.03 19.40
CA SER A 227 19.17 8.91 20.36
C SER A 227 18.40 10.21 20.59
N LEU A 228 18.66 10.89 21.70
CA LEU A 228 18.01 12.18 22.00
C LEU A 228 18.34 13.26 20.97
N GLU A 229 19.52 13.18 20.35
CA GLU A 229 19.92 14.08 19.28
C GLU A 229 19.04 13.91 18.04
N THR A 230 18.87 12.66 17.55
CA THR A 230 18.03 12.37 16.38
C THR A 230 16.55 12.68 16.66
N VAL A 231 16.06 12.41 17.87
CA VAL A 231 14.72 12.83 18.32
C VAL A 231 14.57 14.36 18.26
N THR A 232 15.53 15.11 18.78
CA THR A 232 15.49 16.58 18.80
C THR A 232 15.50 17.16 17.39
N LYS A 233 16.31 16.60 16.48
CA LYS A 233 16.32 16.97 15.06
C LYS A 233 14.93 16.81 14.43
N VAL A 234 14.30 15.65 14.60
CA VAL A 234 12.96 15.38 14.05
C VAL A 234 11.90 16.29 14.69
N MET A 235 11.96 16.54 16.00
CA MET A 235 11.03 17.43 16.69
C MET A 235 11.09 18.87 16.14
N LYS A 236 12.27 19.39 15.84
CA LYS A 236 12.41 20.75 15.24
C LYS A 236 11.72 20.85 13.87
N THR A 237 11.83 19.81 13.05
CA THR A 237 11.14 19.75 11.75
C THR A 237 9.62 19.78 11.94
N ILE A 238 9.09 18.94 12.83
CA ILE A 238 7.66 18.88 13.13
C ILE A 238 7.16 20.22 13.70
N GLN A 239 7.92 20.86 14.60
CA GLN A 239 7.57 22.17 15.14
C GLN A 239 7.44 23.24 14.05
N SER A 240 8.31 23.18 13.04
CA SER A 240 8.27 24.09 11.88
C SER A 240 7.00 23.88 11.05
N GLU A 241 6.61 22.62 10.81
CA GLU A 241 5.36 22.28 10.12
C GLU A 241 4.11 22.72 10.92
N VAL A 242 4.11 22.50 12.23
CA VAL A 242 3.01 22.94 13.12
C VAL A 242 2.89 24.46 13.14
N ALA A 243 4.00 25.20 13.10
CA ALA A 243 3.98 26.67 13.05
C ALA A 243 3.28 27.20 11.78
N VAL A 244 3.50 26.55 10.63
CA VAL A 244 2.82 26.90 9.37
C VAL A 244 1.30 26.68 9.48
N VAL A 245 0.88 25.56 10.08
CA VAL A 245 -0.54 25.27 10.32
C VAL A 245 -1.15 26.30 11.27
N GLN A 246 -0.44 26.65 12.34
CA GLN A 246 -0.89 27.66 13.30
C GLN A 246 -1.06 29.04 12.65
N GLU A 247 -0.15 29.43 11.76
CA GLU A 247 -0.27 30.68 11.00
C GLU A 247 -1.51 30.66 10.08
N ALA A 248 -1.75 29.53 9.40
CA ALA A 248 -2.94 29.36 8.56
C ALA A 248 -4.24 29.50 9.38
N VAL A 249 -4.30 28.88 10.57
CA VAL A 249 -5.44 29.02 11.50
C VAL A 249 -5.64 30.48 11.92
N ASN A 250 -4.57 31.19 12.24
CA ASN A 250 -4.63 32.59 12.64
C ASN A 250 -5.18 33.48 11.51
N LYS A 251 -4.80 33.22 10.25
CA LYS A 251 -5.34 33.94 9.07
C LYS A 251 -6.81 33.66 8.80
N MET A 252 -7.30 32.45 9.14
CA MET A 252 -8.70 32.05 8.95
C MET A 252 -9.62 32.49 10.09
N THR A 253 -9.06 32.80 11.27
CA THR A 253 -9.85 33.31 12.39
C THR A 253 -10.18 34.78 12.11
N PRO A 254 -11.46 35.14 11.89
CA PRO A 254 -11.81 36.52 11.57
C PRO A 254 -11.36 37.43 12.71
N LEU A 255 -10.71 38.55 12.38
CA LEU A 255 -10.48 39.65 13.30
C LEU A 255 -11.82 40.02 13.92
N LYS A 256 -12.09 39.58 15.16
CA LYS A 256 -13.21 40.10 15.93
C LYS A 256 -13.02 41.62 15.95
N THR A 257 -14.00 42.27 15.35
CA THR A 257 -14.18 43.70 15.13
C THR A 257 -13.55 44.51 16.25
N ARG A 258 -12.49 45.26 15.93
CA ARG A 258 -12.11 46.44 16.70
C ARG A 258 -13.17 47.50 16.40
N VAL A 259 -14.19 47.60 17.26
CA VAL A 259 -15.06 48.77 17.41
C VAL A 259 -14.87 49.26 18.83
#